data_AF-A0A9C8DH04-F1
#
_entry.id   AF-A0A9C8DH04-F1
#
_cell.length_a   1.000
_cell.length_b   1.000
_cell.length_c   1.000
_cell.angle_alpha   90.00
_cell.angle_beta   90.00
_cell.angle_gamma   90.00
#
_symmetry.space_group_name_H-M   'P 1'
#
loop_
_entity.id
_entity.type
_entity.pdbx_description
1 polymer ?
#
loop_
_entity_poly.entity_id
_entity_poly.type
_entity_poly.pdbx_seq_one_letter_code
_entity_poly.pdbx_strand_id
1 'polypeptide(L)'
;MTERTIGILGGMGPEATVELFRRIIALTPAKRDQDHLHVLIDSNPKIPDRTAAIRGQGESPLPLLIAAAKNLERAGADFIIIPCNTAHHWLHELREIISIPIIDMIGQTAERVASQQSSAQWIGLLSTEGTLRSGLYQNAFASRGIALLVPNDQQ
;
A
#
# COMPACT_ATOMS: atom_id res chain seq x y z
N MET A 1 21.01 -10.25 13.28
CA MET A 1 19.75 -9.49 13.34
C MET A 1 18.64 -10.51 13.41
N THR A 2 17.67 -10.33 14.30
CA THR A 2 16.45 -11.14 14.33
C THR A 2 15.67 -10.90 13.04
N GLU A 3 15.18 -11.98 12.41
CA GLU A 3 14.31 -11.90 11.25
C GLU A 3 13.01 -11.17 11.61
N ARG A 4 12.52 -10.30 10.73
CA ARG A 4 11.28 -9.54 10.93
C ARG A 4 10.12 -10.21 10.22
N THR A 5 8.99 -10.33 10.91
CA THR A 5 7.73 -10.86 10.39
C THR A 5 6.97 -9.77 9.62
N ILE A 6 6.56 -10.07 8.38
CA ILE A 6 5.78 -9.16 7.54
C ILE A 6 4.29 -9.31 7.85
N GLY A 7 3.58 -8.21 8.11
CA GLY A 7 2.12 -8.16 8.08
C GLY A 7 1.59 -7.61 6.75
N ILE A 8 0.76 -8.35 6.03
CA ILE A 8 0.04 -7.87 4.85
C ILE A 8 -1.40 -7.57 5.23
N LEU A 9 -1.75 -6.28 5.27
CA LEU A 9 -3.13 -5.81 5.43
C LEU A 9 -3.78 -5.76 4.05
N GLY A 10 -4.36 -6.88 3.64
CA GLY A 10 -4.87 -7.13 2.30
C GLY A 10 -6.40 -7.11 2.18
N GLY A 11 -6.91 -7.79 1.16
CA GLY A 11 -8.34 -7.88 0.85
C GLY A 11 -8.87 -6.76 -0.06
N MET A 12 -8.02 -5.85 -0.54
CA MET A 12 -8.42 -4.61 -1.21
C MET A 12 -7.84 -4.41 -2.63
N GLY A 13 -7.85 -5.39 -3.53
CA GLY A 13 -8.64 -6.63 -3.49
C GLY A 13 -7.87 -7.90 -3.10
N PRO A 14 -8.55 -9.05 -2.98
CA PRO A 14 -7.92 -10.34 -2.70
C PRO A 14 -6.84 -10.71 -3.73
N GLU A 15 -7.08 -10.47 -5.02
CA GLU A 15 -6.10 -10.78 -6.08
C GLU A 15 -4.82 -9.95 -5.95
N ALA A 16 -4.92 -8.66 -5.64
CA ALA A 16 -3.76 -7.81 -5.38
C ALA A 16 -2.96 -8.28 -4.16
N THR A 17 -3.65 -8.84 -3.16
CA THR A 17 -3.03 -9.42 -1.96
C THR A 17 -2.24 -10.68 -2.30
N VAL A 18 -2.83 -11.59 -3.08
CA VAL A 18 -2.15 -12.79 -3.59
C VAL A 18 -0.94 -12.41 -4.44
N GLU A 19 -1.09 -11.43 -5.34
CA GLU A 19 -0.01 -10.97 -6.21
C GLU A 19 1.15 -10.35 -5.41
N LEU A 20 0.87 -9.56 -4.38
CA LEU A 20 1.92 -9.04 -3.49
C LEU A 20 2.67 -10.19 -2.80
N PHE A 21 1.94 -11.16 -2.23
CA PHE A 21 2.59 -12.29 -1.56
C PHE A 21 3.42 -13.12 -2.53
N ARG A 22 2.90 -13.38 -3.75
CA ARG A 22 3.64 -14.07 -4.82
C ARG A 22 4.93 -13.34 -5.18
N ARG A 23 4.91 -12.00 -5.26
CA ARG A 23 6.13 -11.20 -5.53
C ARG A 23 7.13 -11.28 -4.38
N ILE A 24 6.68 -11.26 -3.13
CA ILE A 24 7.57 -11.42 -1.97
C ILE A 24 8.29 -12.77 -2.05
N ILE A 25 7.56 -13.86 -2.30
CA ILE A 25 8.15 -15.19 -2.47
C ILE A 25 9.19 -15.18 -3.61
N ALA A 26 8.81 -14.67 -4.79
CA ALA A 26 9.67 -14.69 -5.97
C ALA A 26 10.93 -13.82 -5.84
N LEU A 27 10.87 -12.74 -5.05
CA LEU A 27 11.99 -11.82 -4.81
C LEU A 27 12.81 -12.20 -3.57
N THR A 28 12.39 -13.21 -2.81
CA THR A 28 13.17 -13.72 -1.67
C THR A 28 14.23 -14.69 -2.16
N PRO A 29 15.53 -14.45 -1.90
CA PRO A 29 16.60 -15.36 -2.30
C PRO A 29 16.65 -16.61 -1.40
N ALA A 30 15.69 -17.50 -1.56
CA ALA A 30 15.55 -18.75 -0.80
C ALA A 30 16.05 -19.96 -1.61
N LYS A 31 16.66 -20.94 -0.93
CA LYS A 31 17.05 -22.23 -1.54
C LYS A 31 16.21 -23.40 -1.03
N ARG A 32 15.48 -23.18 0.07
CA ARG A 32 14.56 -24.12 0.72
C ARG A 32 13.48 -23.31 1.45
N ASP A 33 12.41 -23.98 1.85
CA ASP A 33 11.25 -23.35 2.48
C ASP A 33 11.61 -22.49 3.69
N GLN A 34 12.55 -22.94 4.54
CA GLN A 34 12.94 -22.24 5.78
C GLN A 34 13.75 -20.97 5.53
N ASP A 35 14.18 -20.70 4.29
CA ASP A 35 14.87 -19.46 3.94
C ASP A 35 13.86 -18.36 3.52
N HIS A 36 12.57 -18.69 3.42
CA HIS A 36 11.52 -17.69 3.16
C HIS A 36 11.15 -16.91 4.40
N LEU A 37 10.72 -15.66 4.17
CA LEU A 37 10.28 -14.75 5.21
C LEU A 37 8.98 -15.24 5.84
N HIS A 38 8.85 -15.07 7.16
CA HIS A 38 7.58 -15.27 7.85
C HIS A 38 6.60 -14.13 7.50
N VAL A 39 5.42 -14.50 6.99
CA VAL A 39 4.39 -13.56 6.53
C VAL A 39 3.05 -13.88 7.15
N LEU A 40 2.42 -12.88 7.76
CA LEU A 40 1.05 -12.90 8.25
C LEU A 40 0.18 -12.10 7.28
N ILE A 41 -0.97 -12.64 6.87
CA ILE A 41 -1.87 -12.00 5.90
C ILE A 41 -3.26 -11.90 6.50
N ASP A 42 -3.76 -10.67 6.67
CA ASP A 42 -5.18 -10.40 6.92
C ASP A 42 -5.81 -9.99 5.58
N SER A 43 -6.44 -10.94 4.90
CA SER A 43 -7.12 -10.71 3.62
C SER A 43 -8.62 -10.55 3.86
N ASN A 44 -9.05 -9.33 4.15
CA ASN A 44 -10.44 -9.03 4.47
C ASN A 44 -11.16 -8.25 3.35
N PRO A 45 -11.87 -8.92 2.43
CA PRO A 45 -12.62 -8.25 1.36
C PRO A 45 -13.90 -7.55 1.85
N LYS A 46 -14.22 -7.62 3.15
CA LYS A 46 -15.36 -6.91 3.74
C LYS A 46 -15.04 -5.46 4.08
N ILE A 47 -13.79 -5.03 3.98
CA ILE A 47 -13.41 -3.61 4.10
C ILE A 47 -14.19 -2.80 3.04
N PRO A 48 -15.00 -1.80 3.45
CA PRO A 48 -15.76 -0.94 2.54
C PRO A 48 -14.94 -0.39 1.37
N ASP A 49 -15.65 0.01 0.31
CA ASP A 49 -15.00 0.56 -0.87
C ASP A 49 -14.32 1.91 -0.56
N ARG A 50 -13.01 1.98 -0.79
CA ARG A 50 -12.20 3.15 -0.47
C ARG A 50 -12.53 4.34 -1.36
N THR A 51 -12.85 4.11 -2.64
CA THR A 51 -13.16 5.18 -3.58
C THR A 51 -14.49 5.84 -3.23
N ALA A 52 -15.52 5.06 -2.92
CA ALA A 52 -16.82 5.54 -2.46
C ALA A 52 -16.70 6.34 -1.16
N ALA A 53 -15.90 5.85 -0.20
CA ALA A 53 -15.65 6.56 1.06
C ALA A 53 -14.95 7.91 0.86
N ILE A 54 -13.88 7.95 0.04
CA ILE A 54 -13.17 9.20 -0.30
C ILE A 54 -14.10 10.21 -0.99
N ARG A 55 -15.10 9.73 -1.74
CA ARG A 55 -16.12 10.56 -2.39
C ARG A 55 -17.26 10.99 -1.45
N GLY A 56 -17.26 10.55 -0.19
CA GLY A 56 -18.37 10.79 0.74
C GLY A 56 -19.66 10.06 0.37
N GLN A 57 -19.57 9.00 -0.44
CA GLN A 57 -20.70 8.23 -0.99
C GLN A 57 -20.81 6.82 -0.40
N GLY A 58 -19.92 6.45 0.52
CA GLY A 58 -19.85 5.10 1.08
C GLY A 58 -19.42 5.10 2.54
N GLU A 59 -19.56 3.94 3.17
CA GLU A 59 -19.09 3.70 4.54
C GLU A 59 -17.57 3.86 4.64
N SER A 60 -17.10 4.43 5.75
CA SER A 60 -15.67 4.55 6.00
C SER A 60 -15.03 3.16 6.16
N PRO A 61 -13.92 2.87 5.45
CA PRO A 61 -13.18 1.61 5.63
C PRO A 61 -12.33 1.62 6.90
N LEU A 62 -12.10 2.79 7.51
CA LEU A 62 -11.15 2.99 8.60
C LEU A 62 -11.37 2.04 9.79
N PRO A 63 -12.60 1.77 10.28
CA PRO A 63 -12.79 0.86 11.41
C PRO A 63 -12.28 -0.56 11.13
N LEU A 64 -12.51 -1.08 9.92
CA LEU A 64 -12.04 -2.42 9.54
C LEU A 64 -10.54 -2.43 9.18
N LEU A 65 -10.01 -1.33 8.63
CA LEU A 65 -8.55 -1.17 8.46
C LEU A 65 -7.83 -1.22 9.80
N ILE A 66 -8.33 -0.49 10.81
CA ILE A 66 -7.76 -0.48 12.17
C ILE A 66 -7.84 -1.87 12.79
N ALA A 67 -8.98 -2.56 12.66
CA ALA A 67 -9.14 -3.90 13.20
C ALA A 67 -8.13 -4.89 12.59
N ALA A 68 -7.97 -4.87 11.26
CA ALA A 68 -7.01 -5.71 10.55
C ALA A 68 -5.55 -5.38 10.95
N ALA A 69 -5.19 -4.09 11.05
CA ALA A 69 -3.87 -3.66 11.47
C ALA A 69 -3.53 -4.16 12.89
N LYS A 70 -4.46 -4.00 13.84
CA LYS A 70 -4.31 -4.50 15.22
C LYS A 70 -4.25 -6.03 15.29
N ASN A 71 -4.95 -6.73 14.40
CA ASN A 71 -4.88 -8.18 14.34
C ASN A 71 -3.48 -8.65 13.90
N LEU A 72 -2.90 -8.01 12.88
CA LEU A 72 -1.54 -8.32 12.41
C LEU A 72 -0.50 -8.02 13.49
N GLU A 73 -0.59 -6.86 14.15
CA GLU A 73 0.27 -6.51 15.27
C GLU A 73 0.19 -7.54 16.40
N ARG A 74 -1.03 -7.89 16.84
CA ARG A 74 -1.25 -8.90 17.89
C ARG A 74 -0.76 -10.29 17.47
N ALA A 75 -0.82 -10.62 16.19
CA ALA A 75 -0.32 -11.88 15.65
C ALA A 75 1.21 -11.93 15.54
N GLY A 76 1.91 -10.82 15.79
CA GLY A 76 3.37 -10.76 15.83
C GLY A 76 4.02 -10.23 14.57
N ALA A 77 3.31 -9.46 13.74
CA ALA A 77 3.94 -8.71 12.65
C ALA A 77 4.88 -7.63 13.24
N ASP A 78 6.09 -7.50 12.69
CA ASP A 78 7.04 -6.44 13.08
C ASP A 78 6.81 -5.15 12.31
N PHE A 79 6.14 -5.23 11.16
CA PHE A 79 5.72 -4.10 10.34
C PHE A 79 4.58 -4.50 9.39
N ILE A 80 3.87 -3.50 8.86
CA ILE A 80 2.75 -3.72 7.93
C ILE A 80 3.04 -3.14 6.54
N ILE A 81 2.58 -3.85 5.52
CA ILE A 81 2.48 -3.40 4.13
C ILE A 81 1.03 -3.55 3.63
N ILE A 82 0.60 -2.63 2.76
CA ILE A 82 -0.79 -2.54 2.29
C ILE A 82 -0.81 -2.58 0.75
N PRO A 83 -1.25 -3.68 0.09
CA PRO A 83 -1.36 -3.76 -1.37
C PRO A 83 -2.58 -3.02 -1.93
N CYS A 84 -2.79 -1.77 -1.52
CA CYS A 84 -3.92 -0.96 -1.98
C CYS A 84 -3.59 0.53 -2.00
N ASN A 85 -3.61 1.15 -3.18
CA ASN A 85 -3.29 2.57 -3.35
C ASN A 85 -4.24 3.47 -2.54
N THR A 86 -5.55 3.28 -2.69
CA THR A 86 -6.55 4.15 -2.05
C THR A 86 -6.60 3.99 -0.53
N ALA A 87 -6.24 2.83 0.01
CA ALA A 87 -6.16 2.63 1.46
C ALA A 87 -5.09 3.50 2.13
N HIS A 88 -4.07 3.95 1.39
CA HIS A 88 -3.05 4.86 1.91
C HIS A 88 -3.60 6.26 2.23
N HIS A 89 -4.85 6.57 1.83
CA HIS A 89 -5.54 7.78 2.28
C HIS A 89 -5.66 7.84 3.81
N TRP A 90 -5.80 6.68 4.46
CA TRP A 90 -5.90 6.55 5.92
C TRP A 90 -4.58 6.15 6.59
N LEU A 91 -3.44 6.32 5.91
CA LEU A 91 -2.14 5.87 6.43
C LEU A 91 -1.75 6.59 7.73
N HIS A 92 -2.10 7.88 7.85
CA HIS A 92 -1.79 8.66 9.04
C HIS A 92 -2.54 8.12 10.26
N GLU A 93 -3.86 7.94 10.13
CA GLU A 93 -4.74 7.43 11.18
C GLU A 93 -4.32 6.01 11.59
N LEU A 94 -3.92 5.16 10.64
CA LEU A 94 -3.44 3.82 10.97
C LEU A 94 -2.15 3.87 11.80
N ARG A 95 -1.21 4.76 11.47
CA ARG A 95 0.06 4.92 12.20
C ARG A 95 -0.11 5.48 13.60
N GLU A 96 -1.17 6.25 13.87
CA GLU A 96 -1.47 6.74 15.21
C GLU A 96 -2.04 5.64 16.13
N ILE A 97 -2.59 4.58 15.54
CA ILE A 97 -3.37 3.56 16.25
C ILE A 97 -2.56 2.29 16.57
N ILE A 98 -1.56 1.94 15.76
CA ILE A 98 -0.68 0.78 16.00
C ILE A 98 0.73 1.23 16.38
N SER A 99 1.47 0.37 17.08
CA SER A 99 2.83 0.64 17.53
C SER A 99 3.92 0.22 16.54
N ILE A 100 3.61 -0.72 15.65
CA ILE A 100 4.53 -1.19 14.59
C ILE A 100 4.48 -0.30 13.34
N PRO A 101 5.60 -0.13 12.63
CA PRO A 101 5.64 0.74 11.45
C PRO A 101 4.81 0.18 10.29
N ILE A 102 4.19 1.09 9.54
CA ILE A 102 3.58 0.80 8.23
C ILE A 102 4.48 1.39 7.14
N ILE A 103 4.94 0.54 6.23
CA ILE A 103 5.74 0.98 5.07
C ILE A 103 4.82 1.64 4.06
N ASP A 104 5.10 2.91 3.73
CA ASP A 104 4.33 3.69 2.76
C ASP A 104 4.70 3.30 1.32
N MET A 105 3.83 2.53 0.66
CA MET A 105 4.04 2.10 -0.71
C MET A 105 4.12 3.29 -1.68
N ILE A 106 3.35 4.36 -1.44
CA ILE A 106 3.27 5.53 -2.33
C ILE A 106 4.56 6.32 -2.24
N GLY A 107 5.00 6.63 -1.02
CA GLY A 107 6.26 7.31 -0.74
C GLY A 107 7.48 6.54 -1.26
N GLN A 108 7.51 5.22 -1.03
CA GLN A 108 8.59 4.35 -1.54
C GLN A 108 8.62 4.29 -3.07
N THR A 109 7.45 4.30 -3.72
CA THR A 109 7.37 4.38 -5.19
C THR A 109 7.94 5.71 -5.70
N ALA A 110 7.54 6.83 -5.10
CA ALA A 110 8.03 8.15 -5.49
C ALA A 110 9.53 8.31 -5.28
N GLU A 111 10.05 7.82 -4.15
CA GLU A 111 11.48 7.79 -3.86
C GLU A 111 12.24 6.93 -4.87
N ARG A 112 11.76 5.72 -5.14
CA ARG A 112 12.41 4.82 -6.10
C ARG A 112 12.48 5.41 -7.50
N VAL A 113 11.42 6.08 -7.94
CA VAL A 113 11.38 6.73 -9.26
C VAL A 113 12.31 7.93 -9.30
N ALA A 114 12.31 8.79 -8.27
CA ALA A 114 13.22 9.93 -8.18
C ALA A 114 14.70 9.52 -8.10
N SER A 115 15.00 8.36 -7.48
CA SER A 115 16.36 7.84 -7.36
C SER A 115 16.88 7.23 -8.68
N GLN A 116 16.00 6.92 -9.62
CA GLN A 116 16.43 6.46 -10.93
C GLN A 116 16.95 7.68 -11.69
N GLN A 117 18.20 7.62 -12.16
CA GLN A 117 18.78 8.61 -13.08
C GLN A 117 18.15 8.48 -14.47
N SER A 118 16.83 8.60 -14.51
CA SER A 118 16.01 8.48 -15.70
C SER A 118 16.04 9.81 -16.44
N SER A 119 16.36 9.77 -17.73
CA SER A 119 16.20 10.91 -18.65
C SER A 119 14.73 11.18 -19.00
N ALA A 120 13.78 10.42 -18.43
CA ALA A 120 12.36 10.61 -18.70
C ALA A 120 11.91 11.98 -18.18
N GLN A 121 11.47 12.83 -19.11
CA GLN A 121 10.92 14.14 -18.80
C GLN A 121 9.51 14.05 -18.18
N TRP A 122 8.83 12.90 -18.30
CA TRP A 122 7.41 12.76 -17.99
C TRP A 122 7.12 11.43 -17.30
N ILE A 123 6.32 11.46 -16.24
CA ILE A 123 5.93 10.28 -15.46
C ILE A 123 4.41 10.15 -15.46
N GLY A 124 3.89 9.10 -16.09
CA GLY A 124 2.45 8.84 -16.17
C GLY A 124 1.92 8.10 -14.94
N LEU A 125 0.77 8.52 -14.41
CA LEU A 125 0.04 7.85 -13.34
C LEU A 125 -1.21 7.18 -13.90
N LEU A 126 -1.21 5.85 -13.93
CA LEU A 126 -2.39 5.03 -14.19
C LEU A 126 -2.95 4.53 -12.86
N SER A 127 -4.16 4.94 -12.51
CA SER A 127 -4.76 4.61 -11.22
C SER A 127 -6.28 4.67 -11.27
N THR A 128 -6.93 4.23 -10.19
CA THR A 128 -8.38 4.42 -10.02
C THR A 128 -8.72 5.90 -9.82
N GLU A 129 -9.96 6.29 -10.12
CA GLU A 129 -10.44 7.65 -9.86
C GLU A 129 -10.25 8.07 -8.38
N GLY A 130 -10.49 7.15 -7.44
CA GLY A 130 -10.26 7.40 -6.00
C GLY A 130 -8.80 7.72 -5.69
N THR A 131 -7.85 7.01 -6.29
CA THR A 131 -6.41 7.30 -6.14
C THR A 131 -6.07 8.66 -6.71
N LEU A 132 -6.55 8.98 -7.91
CA LEU A 132 -6.30 10.28 -8.53
C LEU A 132 -6.85 11.42 -7.67
N ARG A 133 -8.12 11.34 -7.23
CA ARG A 133 -8.77 12.37 -6.40
C ARG A 133 -8.15 12.52 -5.02
N SER A 134 -7.62 11.45 -4.44
CA SER A 134 -6.96 11.50 -3.13
C SER A 134 -5.68 12.35 -3.11
N GLY A 135 -5.08 12.61 -4.28
CA GLY A 135 -3.85 13.37 -4.40
C GLY A 135 -2.60 12.66 -3.86
N LEU A 136 -2.70 11.39 -3.45
CA LEU A 136 -1.62 10.67 -2.75
C LEU A 136 -0.31 10.65 -3.55
N TYR A 137 -0.37 10.21 -4.81
CA TYR A 137 0.80 10.15 -5.68
C TYR A 137 1.27 11.55 -6.08
N GLN A 138 0.34 12.46 -6.38
CA GLN A 138 0.68 13.83 -6.77
C GLN A 138 1.45 14.54 -5.67
N ASN A 139 1.00 14.42 -4.42
CA ASN A 139 1.69 15.01 -3.27
C ASN A 139 3.07 14.35 -3.04
N ALA A 140 3.14 13.02 -3.12
CA ALA A 140 4.39 12.28 -2.94
C ALA A 140 5.45 12.65 -3.99
N PHE A 141 5.06 12.83 -5.25
CA PHE A 141 5.96 13.22 -6.35
C PHE A 141 6.26 14.73 -6.37
N ALA A 142 5.29 15.59 -6.07
CA ALA A 142 5.49 17.03 -6.03
C ALA A 142 6.51 17.46 -4.97
N SER A 143 6.52 16.78 -3.81
CA SER A 143 7.55 16.99 -2.78
C SER A 143 8.99 16.70 -3.24
N ARG A 144 9.15 16.05 -4.40
CA ARG A 144 10.43 15.71 -5.05
C ARG A 144 10.65 16.50 -6.34
N GLY A 145 9.83 17.51 -6.62
CA GLY A 145 9.93 18.33 -7.83
C GLY A 145 9.48 17.63 -9.12
N ILE A 146 8.72 16.54 -9.02
CA ILE A 146 8.27 15.78 -10.18
C ILE A 146 6.76 16.01 -10.40
N ALA A 147 6.40 16.47 -11.59
CA ALA A 147 5.00 16.55 -12.03
C ALA A 147 4.56 15.23 -12.69
N LEU A 148 3.39 14.72 -12.29
CA LEU A 148 2.80 13.53 -12.89
C LEU A 148 1.87 13.91 -14.05
N LEU A 149 1.92 13.13 -15.12
CA LEU A 149 0.90 13.12 -16.17
C LEU A 149 -0.22 12.17 -15.78
N VAL A 150 -1.46 12.61 -15.93
CA VAL A 150 -2.66 11.83 -15.63
C VAL A 150 -3.53 11.74 -16.88
N PRO A 151 -4.27 10.64 -17.12
CA PRO A 151 -5.24 10.57 -18.20
C PRO A 151 -6.23 11.72 -18.12
N ASN A 152 -6.65 12.24 -19.29
CA ASN A 152 -7.72 13.22 -19.36
C ASN A 152 -9.09 12.52 -19.45
N ASP A 153 -10.17 13.25 -19.14
CA ASP A 153 -11.54 12.70 -19.11
C ASP A 153 -12.10 12.30 -20.51
N GLN A 154 -11.27 12.28 -21.56
CA GLN A 154 -11.65 11.99 -22.96
C GLN A 154 -11.09 10.67 -23.50
N GLN A 155 -10.65 9.75 -22.64
CA GLN A 155 -10.17 8.41 -22.99
C GLN A 155 -10.98 7.33 -22.28
#